data_AF-A0A6D2HIN6-F1
#
_entry.id   AF-A0A6D2HIN6-F1
#
_cell.length_a   1.000
_cell.length_b   1.000
_cell.length_c   1.000
_cell.angle_alpha   90.00
_cell.angle_beta   90.00
_cell.angle_gamma   90.00
#
_symmetry.space_group_name_H-M   'P 1'
#
loop_
_entity.id
_entity.type
_entity.pdbx_description
1 polymer ?
#
loop_
_entity_poly.entity_id
_entity_poly.type
_entity_poly.pdbx_seq_one_letter_code
_entity_poly.pdbx_strand_id
1 'polypeptide(L)'
;MALRIKTVGSYNTHQDYFVDFFGADLLVTVTPTPSVIRKWIHRVVFNHRRSQKTKPLVVGVGVQWTPPAYHETPAETLQLCVGKRCIIIQLSHCDRVPQILRRFLADPETTFVGVWNNQDARKLEISTHRLKTVELLDIRHYVEDSEGYSLKRCSFEKIVEACMGYRGVRLDPRISMSDWGVYDLSHEQILQASVDAYVCCKLGVWESLWEV
;
A
#
# COMPACT_ATOMS: atom_id res chain seq x y z
N MET A 1 18.64 -12.45 0.48
CA MET A 1 18.22 -12.41 1.90
C MET A 1 16.71 -12.50 1.91
N ALA A 2 16.11 -13.40 2.69
CA ALA A 2 14.65 -13.52 2.74
C ALA A 2 14.04 -12.31 3.47
N LEU A 3 12.89 -11.83 3.01
CA LEU A 3 12.10 -10.83 3.72
C LEU A 3 11.68 -11.39 5.08
N ARG A 4 11.76 -10.58 6.14
CA ARG A 4 11.43 -11.01 7.50
C ARG A 4 10.44 -10.06 8.12
N ILE A 5 9.51 -10.61 8.90
CA ILE A 5 8.53 -9.84 9.66
C ILE A 5 8.64 -10.19 11.14
N LYS A 6 8.50 -9.18 12.00
CA LYS A 6 8.51 -9.32 13.46
C LYS A 6 7.42 -8.44 14.07
N THR A 7 6.66 -8.98 15.00
CA THR A 7 5.72 -8.21 15.82
C THR A 7 6.50 -7.27 16.75
N VAL A 8 6.11 -6.01 16.80
CA VAL A 8 6.73 -4.95 17.63
C VAL A 8 5.87 -4.66 18.84
N GLY A 9 4.57 -4.57 18.64
CA GLY A 9 3.61 -4.28 19.69
C GLY A 9 2.22 -4.74 19.29
N SER A 10 1.48 -5.25 20.27
CA SER A 10 0.07 -5.59 20.12
C SER A 10 -0.71 -4.73 21.11
N TYR A 11 -1.66 -3.95 20.59
CA TYR A 11 -2.51 -3.05 21.36
C TYR A 11 -3.98 -3.36 21.07
N ASN A 12 -4.87 -2.95 21.96
CA ASN A 12 -6.32 -3.11 21.77
C ASN A 12 -6.89 -2.43 20.50
N THR A 13 -6.10 -1.58 19.85
CA THR A 13 -6.55 -0.78 18.69
C THR A 13 -5.82 -1.09 17.40
N HIS A 14 -4.61 -1.64 17.48
CA HIS A 14 -3.74 -1.90 16.34
C HIS A 14 -2.61 -2.84 16.74
N GLN A 15 -1.97 -3.41 15.72
CA GLN A 15 -0.74 -4.17 15.86
C GLN A 15 0.35 -3.50 15.02
N ASP A 16 1.56 -3.42 15.56
CA ASP A 16 2.71 -2.88 14.85
C ASP A 16 3.72 -3.99 14.55
N TYR A 17 4.27 -3.95 13.35
CA TYR A 17 5.24 -4.90 12.82
C TYR A 17 6.45 -4.19 12.21
N PHE A 18 7.60 -4.85 12.28
CA PHE A 18 8.76 -4.51 11.47
C PHE A 18 8.89 -5.52 10.33
N VAL A 19 8.96 -5.01 9.10
CA VAL A 19 9.29 -5.80 7.91
C VAL A 19 10.66 -5.37 7.40
N ASP A 20 11.60 -6.31 7.37
CA ASP A 20 12.95 -6.13 6.81
C ASP A 20 12.88 -6.34 5.29
N PHE A 21 12.89 -5.24 4.55
CA PHE A 21 13.01 -5.22 3.09
C PHE A 21 14.46 -4.92 2.69
N PHE A 22 15.29 -5.96 2.63
CA PHE A 22 16.71 -5.84 2.23
C PHE A 22 17.49 -4.77 3.02
N GLY A 23 17.32 -4.75 4.35
CA GLY A 23 17.92 -3.76 5.25
C GLY A 23 17.14 -2.44 5.36
N ALA A 24 16.03 -2.29 4.63
CA ALA A 24 15.07 -1.22 4.87
C ALA A 24 13.99 -1.69 5.85
N ASP A 25 14.08 -1.24 7.09
CA ASP A 25 13.06 -1.52 8.11
C ASP A 25 11.79 -0.71 7.86
N LEU A 26 10.72 -1.41 7.48
CA LEU A 26 9.39 -0.85 7.32
C LEU A 26 8.63 -0.98 8.63
N LEU A 27 8.09 0.13 9.13
CA LEU A 27 7.14 0.11 10.23
C LEU A 27 5.73 -0.05 9.64
N VAL A 28 5.07 -1.16 9.95
CA VAL A 28 3.75 -1.52 9.45
C VAL A 28 2.76 -1.51 10.59
N THR A 29 1.73 -0.66 10.50
CA THR A 29 0.62 -0.62 11.46
C THR A 29 -0.60 -1.30 10.85
N VAL A 30 -1.13 -2.34 11.47
CA VAL A 30 -2.37 -3.02 11.08
C VAL A 30 -3.49 -2.58 12.02
N THR A 31 -4.59 -2.06 11.47
CA THR A 31 -5.63 -1.43 12.30
C THR A 31 -7.00 -1.35 11.61
N PRO A 32 -8.09 -1.70 12.31
CA PRO A 32 -9.44 -1.25 11.96
C PRO A 32 -9.82 0.08 12.62
N THR A 33 -9.02 0.56 13.58
CA THR A 33 -9.40 1.66 14.48
C THR A 33 -9.31 3.06 13.83
N PRO A 34 -10.40 3.85 13.78
CA PRO A 34 -10.41 5.16 13.12
C PRO A 34 -9.44 6.20 13.70
N SER A 35 -9.21 6.16 15.02
CA SER A 35 -8.29 7.10 15.68
C SER A 35 -6.82 6.82 15.34
N VAL A 36 -6.45 5.56 15.12
CA VAL A 36 -5.11 5.15 14.67
C VAL A 36 -4.88 5.61 13.23
N ILE A 37 -5.85 5.38 12.34
CA ILE A 37 -5.82 5.84 10.94
C ILE A 37 -5.63 7.37 10.88
N ARG A 38 -6.43 8.13 11.64
CA ARG A 38 -6.30 9.60 11.74
C ARG A 38 -4.91 10.01 12.20
N LYS A 39 -4.39 9.39 13.28
CA LYS A 39 -3.06 9.70 13.82
C LYS A 39 -1.95 9.40 12.82
N TRP A 40 -2.06 8.31 12.07
CA TRP A 40 -1.10 7.93 11.05
C TRP A 40 -1.06 8.96 9.91
N ILE A 41 -2.23 9.36 9.37
CA ILE A 41 -2.32 10.35 8.29
C ILE A 41 -1.75 11.69 8.72
N HIS A 42 -2.13 12.19 9.91
CA HIS A 42 -1.56 13.44 10.43
C HIS A 42 -0.04 13.39 10.53
N ARG A 43 0.50 12.24 10.97
CA ARG A 43 1.94 12.06 11.13
C ARG A 43 2.68 12.08 9.80
N VAL A 44 2.21 11.35 8.80
CA VAL A 44 2.88 11.31 7.49
C VAL A 44 2.80 12.67 6.78
N VAL A 45 1.65 13.35 6.85
CA VAL A 45 1.47 14.69 6.28
C VAL A 45 2.33 15.73 7.02
N PHE A 46 2.34 15.71 8.35
CA PHE A 46 3.17 16.61 9.16
C PHE A 46 4.66 16.42 8.87
N ASN A 47 5.13 15.17 8.84
CA ASN A 47 6.52 14.85 8.55
C ASN A 47 6.93 15.27 7.14
N HIS A 48 6.05 15.09 6.16
CA HIS A 48 6.29 15.53 4.79
C HIS A 48 6.48 17.06 4.74
N ARG A 49 5.53 17.83 5.30
CA ARG A 49 5.62 19.30 5.39
C ARG A 49 6.88 19.77 6.13
N ARG A 50 7.23 19.12 7.25
CA ARG A 50 8.40 19.49 8.07
C ARG A 50 9.73 19.16 7.39
N SER A 51 9.74 18.17 6.51
CA SER A 51 10.96 17.78 5.77
C SER A 51 11.38 18.83 4.73
N GLN A 52 10.63 19.94 4.57
CA GLN A 52 10.87 21.00 3.59
C GLN A 52 11.08 20.48 2.17
N LYS A 53 10.50 19.32 1.85
CA LYS A 53 10.49 18.81 0.49
C LYS A 53 9.59 19.74 -0.32
N THR A 54 10.13 20.32 -1.37
CA THR A 54 9.36 21.09 -2.36
C THR A 54 8.48 20.21 -3.23
N LYS A 55 8.68 18.89 -3.16
CA LYS A 55 8.03 17.88 -3.98
C LYS A 55 6.71 17.44 -3.33
N PRO A 56 5.62 17.26 -4.10
CA PRO A 56 4.37 16.69 -3.64
C PRO A 56 4.52 15.32 -2.95
N LEU A 57 3.49 14.92 -2.20
CA LEU A 57 3.49 13.68 -1.45
C LEU A 57 3.18 12.50 -2.38
N VAL A 58 4.07 11.50 -2.38
CA VAL A 58 3.82 10.20 -3.03
C VAL A 58 3.42 9.16 -2.00
N VAL A 59 2.31 8.48 -2.26
CA VAL A 59 1.76 7.43 -1.42
C VAL A 59 1.67 6.15 -2.25
N GLY A 60 2.33 5.09 -1.78
CA GLY A 60 2.12 3.77 -2.33
C GLY A 60 0.81 3.19 -1.83
N VAL A 61 0.04 2.57 -2.71
CA VAL A 61 -1.31 2.04 -2.45
C VAL A 61 -1.36 0.56 -2.80
N GLY A 62 -2.03 -0.20 -1.95
CA GLY A 62 -2.51 -1.54 -2.26
C GLY A 62 -3.94 -1.71 -1.78
N VAL A 63 -4.72 -2.52 -2.49
CA VAL A 63 -6.08 -2.88 -2.10
C VAL A 63 -6.22 -4.39 -2.21
N GLN A 64 -6.73 -5.04 -1.17
CA GLN A 64 -6.98 -6.47 -1.20
C GLN A 64 -8.44 -6.79 -0.89
N TRP A 65 -8.91 -7.85 -1.52
CA TRP A 65 -10.24 -8.43 -1.35
C TRP A 65 -10.12 -9.93 -1.50
N THR A 66 -10.93 -10.67 -0.77
CA THR A 66 -11.07 -12.11 -0.97
C THR A 66 -11.74 -12.35 -2.33
N PRO A 67 -11.10 -13.06 -3.28
CA PRO A 67 -11.73 -13.37 -4.55
C PRO A 67 -12.98 -14.24 -4.35
N PRO A 68 -14.06 -13.98 -5.09
CA PRO A 68 -15.30 -14.72 -4.95
C PRO A 68 -15.24 -16.11 -5.60
N ALA A 69 -16.24 -16.93 -5.29
CA ALA A 69 -16.68 -18.00 -6.18
C ALA A 69 -17.67 -17.49 -7.27
N TYR A 70 -18.49 -16.44 -7.02
CA TYR A 70 -19.58 -16.03 -7.94
C TYR A 70 -19.95 -14.51 -8.06
N HIS A 71 -19.43 -13.57 -7.24
CA HIS A 71 -19.87 -12.14 -7.25
C HIS A 71 -18.72 -11.12 -7.06
N GLU A 72 -18.88 -9.87 -7.54
CA GLU A 72 -17.90 -8.79 -7.30
C GLU A 72 -17.71 -8.53 -5.79
N THR A 73 -16.50 -8.79 -5.25
CA THR A 73 -16.20 -8.57 -3.83
C THR A 73 -15.67 -7.16 -3.58
N PRO A 74 -16.10 -6.47 -2.51
CA PRO A 74 -15.58 -5.16 -2.14
C PRO A 74 -14.15 -5.24 -1.57
N ALA A 75 -13.48 -4.09 -1.48
CA ALA A 75 -12.21 -4.00 -0.75
C ALA A 75 -12.38 -4.35 0.74
N GLU A 76 -11.53 -5.24 1.25
CA GLU A 76 -11.50 -5.66 2.65
C GLU A 76 -10.35 -5.00 3.41
N THR A 77 -9.26 -4.72 2.70
CA THR A 77 -8.14 -3.97 3.24
C THR A 77 -7.67 -2.89 2.27
N LEU A 78 -7.15 -1.79 2.83
CA LEU A 78 -6.47 -0.71 2.12
C LEU A 78 -5.10 -0.49 2.74
N GLN A 79 -4.06 -0.56 1.92
CA GLN A 79 -2.69 -0.28 2.32
C GLN A 79 -2.27 1.11 1.83
N LEU A 80 -1.64 1.87 2.71
CA LEU A 80 -1.00 3.15 2.36
C LEU A 80 0.43 3.15 2.87
N CYS A 81 1.37 3.51 2.02
CA CYS A 81 2.79 3.64 2.38
C CYS A 81 3.31 5.04 2.07
N VAL A 82 3.99 5.65 3.05
CA VAL A 82 4.78 6.88 2.88
C VAL A 82 6.18 6.67 3.44
N GLY A 83 7.18 6.64 2.55
CA GLY A 83 8.56 6.35 2.93
C GLY A 83 8.68 4.92 3.47
N LYS A 84 9.06 4.76 4.75
CA LYS A 84 9.18 3.45 5.42
C LYS A 84 8.04 3.17 6.40
N ARG A 85 6.90 3.85 6.25
CA ARG A 85 5.72 3.68 7.12
C ARG A 85 4.57 3.19 6.29
N CYS A 86 4.10 1.99 6.59
CA CYS A 86 2.90 1.42 6.00
C CYS A 86 1.78 1.42 7.04
N ILE A 87 0.55 1.60 6.60
CA ILE A 87 -0.66 1.28 7.36
C ILE A 87 -1.49 0.31 6.54
N ILE A 88 -1.95 -0.77 7.17
CA ILE A 88 -2.94 -1.70 6.62
C ILE A 88 -4.24 -1.42 7.36
N ILE A 89 -5.17 -0.82 6.66
CA ILE A 89 -6.50 -0.47 7.17
C ILE A 89 -7.43 -1.64 6.87
N GLN A 90 -7.93 -2.31 7.92
CA GLN A 90 -8.88 -3.41 7.78
C GLN A 90 -10.30 -2.84 7.64
N LEU A 91 -10.70 -2.55 6.39
CA LEU A 91 -11.98 -1.91 6.05
C LEU A 91 -13.18 -2.74 6.50
N SER A 92 -13.10 -4.08 6.38
CA SER A 92 -14.16 -5.01 6.81
C SER A 92 -14.45 -4.97 8.30
N HIS A 93 -13.51 -4.51 9.11
CA HIS A 93 -13.64 -4.41 10.57
C HIS A 93 -13.63 -2.96 11.07
N CYS A 94 -13.59 -1.99 10.17
CA CYS A 94 -13.65 -0.58 10.50
C CYS A 94 -15.11 -0.14 10.50
N ASP A 95 -15.72 0.10 11.66
CA ASP A 95 -17.13 0.56 11.73
C ASP A 95 -17.38 1.85 10.94
N ARG A 96 -16.39 2.74 10.96
CA ARG A 96 -16.44 4.02 10.25
C ARG A 96 -15.05 4.53 9.91
N VAL A 97 -14.78 4.71 8.62
CA VAL A 97 -13.57 5.40 8.18
C VAL A 97 -13.58 6.89 8.61
N PRO A 98 -12.45 7.43 9.12
CA PRO A 98 -12.40 8.82 9.54
C PRO A 98 -12.42 9.76 8.32
N GLN A 99 -13.08 10.91 8.43
CA GLN A 99 -13.21 11.88 7.31
C GLN A 99 -11.86 12.32 6.72
N ILE A 100 -10.81 12.33 7.54
CA ILE A 100 -9.45 12.67 7.08
C ILE A 100 -8.93 11.65 6.06
N LEU A 101 -9.26 10.36 6.17
CA LEU A 101 -8.89 9.35 5.17
C LEU A 101 -9.58 9.65 3.84
N ARG A 102 -10.87 9.97 3.85
CA ARG A 102 -11.61 10.33 2.64
C ARG A 102 -11.01 11.55 1.94
N ARG A 103 -10.71 12.59 2.72
CA ARG A 103 -10.07 13.81 2.19
C ARG A 103 -8.67 13.52 1.66
N PHE A 104 -7.91 12.68 2.35
CA PHE A 104 -6.56 12.30 1.95
C PHE A 104 -6.55 11.56 0.62
N LEU A 105 -7.40 10.53 0.47
CA LEU A 105 -7.52 9.77 -0.78
C LEU A 105 -8.04 10.62 -1.95
N ALA A 106 -8.80 11.68 -1.67
CA ALA A 106 -9.36 12.60 -2.66
C ALA A 106 -8.52 13.88 -2.85
N ASP A 107 -7.29 13.93 -2.30
CA ASP A 107 -6.42 15.11 -2.39
C ASP A 107 -5.67 15.13 -3.74
N PRO A 108 -5.94 16.09 -4.64
CA PRO A 108 -5.26 16.17 -5.93
C PRO A 108 -3.78 16.53 -5.81
N GLU A 109 -3.34 17.06 -4.67
CA GLU A 109 -1.93 17.38 -4.41
C GLU A 109 -1.12 16.15 -3.92
N THR A 110 -1.77 14.99 -3.81
CA THR A 110 -1.13 13.74 -3.40
C THR A 110 -1.14 12.75 -4.56
N THR A 111 0.04 12.27 -4.94
CA THR A 111 0.20 11.22 -5.95
C THR A 111 0.02 9.86 -5.32
N PHE A 112 -0.97 9.09 -5.78
CA PHE A 112 -1.20 7.72 -5.34
C PHE A 112 -0.72 6.74 -6.40
N VAL A 113 0.12 5.79 -5.99
CA VAL A 113 0.80 4.86 -6.90
C VAL A 113 0.54 3.43 -6.46
N GLY A 114 0.00 2.60 -7.34
CA GLY A 114 -0.16 1.16 -7.14
C GLY A 114 0.49 0.38 -8.28
N VAL A 115 0.25 -0.93 -8.31
CA VAL A 115 0.72 -1.82 -9.36
C VAL A 115 -0.38 -2.82 -9.70
N TRP A 116 -0.70 -2.98 -10.98
CA TRP A 116 -1.84 -3.82 -11.41
C TRP A 116 -3.17 -3.42 -10.72
N ASN A 117 -3.36 -2.11 -10.52
CA ASN A 117 -4.38 -1.51 -9.65
C ASN A 117 -5.69 -1.13 -10.38
N ASN A 118 -5.96 -1.70 -11.56
CA ASN A 118 -7.08 -1.31 -12.42
C ASN A 118 -8.47 -1.56 -11.80
N GLN A 119 -8.55 -2.36 -10.73
CA GLN A 119 -9.78 -2.64 -10.00
C GLN A 119 -9.87 -1.87 -8.68
N ASP A 120 -8.76 -1.35 -8.16
CA ASP A 120 -8.64 -0.85 -6.79
C ASP A 120 -9.65 0.26 -6.48
N ALA A 121 -9.75 1.26 -7.36
CA ALA A 121 -10.69 2.36 -7.21
C ALA A 121 -12.15 1.86 -7.17
N ARG A 122 -12.49 0.91 -8.05
CA ARG A 122 -13.82 0.31 -8.09
C ARG A 122 -14.12 -0.50 -6.83
N LYS A 123 -13.16 -1.31 -6.37
CA LYS A 123 -13.25 -2.13 -5.16
C LYS A 123 -13.44 -1.29 -3.90
N LEU A 124 -12.75 -0.16 -3.82
CA LEU A 124 -12.90 0.83 -2.76
C LEU A 124 -14.27 1.53 -2.82
N GLU A 125 -14.76 1.86 -4.02
CA GLU A 125 -16.04 2.53 -4.21
C GLU A 125 -17.24 1.65 -3.84
N ILE A 126 -17.19 0.34 -4.15
CA ILE A 126 -18.29 -0.59 -3.82
C ILE A 126 -18.22 -1.09 -2.37
N SER A 127 -17.16 -0.78 -1.62
CA SER A 127 -17.08 -1.11 -0.20
C SER A 127 -18.19 -0.43 0.61
N THR A 128 -18.48 -0.95 1.81
CA THR A 128 -19.41 -0.33 2.77
C THR A 128 -19.06 1.13 3.05
N HIS A 129 -17.78 1.49 2.94
CA HIS A 129 -17.26 2.83 3.14
C HIS A 129 -17.36 3.72 1.91
N ARG A 130 -17.60 3.20 0.70
CA ARG A 130 -17.68 4.01 -0.54
C ARG A 130 -16.52 4.99 -0.66
N LEU A 131 -15.29 4.48 -0.53
CA LEU A 131 -14.09 5.29 -0.60
C LEU A 131 -13.84 5.68 -2.05
N LYS A 132 -13.63 6.98 -2.28
CA LYS A 132 -13.22 7.51 -3.57
C LYS A 132 -11.77 7.94 -3.47
N THR A 133 -11.01 7.66 -4.51
CA THR A 133 -9.63 8.11 -4.66
C THR A 133 -9.56 9.09 -5.82
N VAL A 134 -8.55 9.96 -5.82
CA VAL A 134 -8.05 10.52 -7.08
C VAL A 134 -7.48 9.40 -7.96
N GLU A 135 -6.98 9.75 -9.13
CA GLU A 135 -6.35 8.80 -10.02
C GLU A 135 -5.25 8.00 -9.30
N LEU A 136 -5.29 6.68 -9.46
CA LEU A 136 -4.27 5.77 -8.95
C LEU A 136 -3.34 5.42 -10.11
N LEU A 137 -2.13 5.97 -10.10
CA LEU A 137 -1.13 5.69 -11.13
C LEU A 137 -0.65 4.25 -11.01
N ASP A 138 -0.58 3.54 -12.13
CA ASP A 138 0.04 2.21 -12.18
C ASP A 138 1.53 2.36 -12.49
N ILE A 139 2.39 2.02 -11.53
CA ILE A 139 3.84 2.19 -11.62
C ILE A 139 4.44 1.56 -12.88
N ARG A 140 3.82 0.48 -13.39
CA ARG A 140 4.28 -0.24 -14.59
C ARG A 140 4.35 0.65 -15.82
N HIS A 141 3.55 1.70 -15.87
CA HIS A 141 3.54 2.62 -17.01
C HIS A 141 4.72 3.59 -17.02
N TYR A 142 5.50 3.64 -15.94
CA TYR A 142 6.53 4.65 -15.74
C TYR A 142 7.91 4.07 -15.44
N VAL A 143 8.03 2.75 -15.27
CA VAL A 143 9.31 2.10 -14.98
C VAL A 143 9.90 1.39 -16.20
N GLU A 144 11.22 1.51 -16.31
CA GLU A 144 12.06 0.89 -17.33
C GLU A 144 13.19 0.09 -16.66
N ASP A 145 13.79 -0.85 -17.39
CA ASP A 145 15.01 -1.52 -16.93
C ASP A 145 16.27 -0.69 -17.24
N SER A 146 17.44 -1.23 -16.89
CA SER A 146 18.73 -0.57 -17.09
C SER A 146 19.08 -0.30 -18.55
N GLU A 147 18.40 -0.94 -19.50
CA GLU A 147 18.59 -0.75 -20.94
C GLU A 147 17.52 0.19 -21.54
N GLY A 148 16.62 0.73 -20.71
CA GLY A 148 15.53 1.60 -21.14
C GLY A 148 14.32 0.86 -21.70
N TYR A 149 14.21 -0.46 -21.50
CA TYR A 149 13.04 -1.20 -21.94
C TYR A 149 11.89 -1.07 -20.94
N SER A 150 10.70 -0.73 -21.47
CA SER A 150 9.49 -0.59 -20.66
C SER A 150 9.12 -1.88 -19.93
N LEU A 151 8.85 -1.75 -18.63
CA LEU A 151 8.42 -2.85 -17.75
C LEU A 151 6.89 -2.98 -17.63
N LYS A 152 6.14 -2.31 -18.52
CA LYS A 152 4.66 -2.24 -18.47
C LYS A 152 3.94 -3.57 -18.36
N ARG A 153 4.50 -4.62 -18.98
CA ARG A 153 3.92 -5.97 -19.03
C ARG A 153 4.62 -6.95 -18.09
N CYS A 154 5.59 -6.50 -17.32
CA CYS A 154 6.35 -7.34 -16.42
C CYS A 154 5.58 -7.65 -15.13
N SER A 155 5.95 -8.76 -14.50
CA SER A 155 5.45 -9.09 -13.16
C SER A 155 6.03 -8.15 -12.11
N PHE A 156 5.40 -8.09 -10.95
CA PHE A 156 5.90 -7.29 -9.83
C PHE A 156 7.34 -7.66 -9.44
N GLU A 157 7.64 -8.96 -9.45
CA GLU A 157 8.97 -9.51 -9.13
C GLU A 157 10.03 -9.02 -10.10
N LYS A 158 9.70 -9.04 -11.39
CA LYS A 158 10.61 -8.57 -12.44
C LYS A 158 10.85 -7.07 -12.34
N ILE A 159 9.84 -6.29 -11.97
CA ILE A 159 9.97 -4.84 -11.73
C ILE A 159 10.89 -4.58 -10.55
N VAL A 160 10.68 -5.26 -9.42
CA VAL A 160 11.53 -5.11 -8.23
C VAL A 160 12.97 -5.51 -8.52
N GLU A 161 13.18 -6.61 -9.25
CA GLU A 161 14.52 -7.02 -9.63
C GLU A 161 15.19 -6.01 -10.57
N ALA A 162 14.50 -5.57 -11.63
CA ALA A 162 15.06 -4.69 -12.64
C ALA A 162 15.35 -3.28 -12.08
N CYS A 163 14.41 -2.69 -11.34
CA CYS A 163 14.55 -1.34 -10.84
C CYS A 163 15.37 -1.29 -9.54
N MET A 164 15.19 -2.25 -8.62
CA MET A 164 15.78 -2.17 -7.28
C MET A 164 16.95 -3.12 -7.04
N GLY A 165 17.24 -4.02 -7.99
CA GLY A 165 18.31 -5.03 -7.86
C GLY A 165 18.01 -6.12 -6.84
N TYR A 166 16.76 -6.23 -6.35
CA TYR A 166 16.39 -7.16 -5.29
C TYR A 166 15.70 -8.40 -5.85
N ARG A 167 16.32 -9.56 -5.64
CA ARG A 167 15.77 -10.88 -6.01
C ARG A 167 15.03 -11.54 -4.85
N GLY A 168 14.00 -12.32 -5.18
CA GLY A 168 13.24 -13.11 -4.19
C GLY A 168 12.09 -12.36 -3.54
N VAL A 169 11.78 -11.14 -3.99
CA VAL A 169 10.49 -10.49 -3.72
C VAL A 169 9.45 -11.14 -4.62
N ARG A 170 8.30 -11.51 -4.05
CA ARG A 170 7.19 -12.15 -4.76
C ARG A 170 5.86 -11.82 -4.10
N LEU A 171 4.84 -11.55 -4.92
CA LEU A 171 3.46 -11.59 -4.47
C LEU A 171 2.97 -13.02 -4.70
N ASP A 172 2.82 -13.81 -3.63
CA ASP A 172 2.40 -15.21 -3.73
C ASP A 172 0.91 -15.26 -4.09
N PRO A 173 0.52 -15.85 -5.23
CA PRO A 173 -0.88 -15.96 -5.61
C PRO A 173 -1.75 -16.64 -4.55
N ARG A 174 -1.22 -17.57 -3.76
CA ARG A 174 -1.96 -18.23 -2.67
C ARG A 174 -2.32 -17.25 -1.55
N ILE A 175 -1.46 -16.27 -1.30
CA ILE A 175 -1.71 -15.20 -0.33
C ILE A 175 -2.63 -14.14 -0.95
N SER A 176 -2.41 -13.77 -2.22
CA SER A 176 -3.32 -12.85 -2.92
C SER A 176 -4.76 -13.38 -2.99
N MET A 177 -4.94 -14.70 -3.10
CA MET A 177 -6.25 -15.37 -3.10
C MET A 177 -6.73 -15.84 -1.71
N SER A 178 -6.01 -15.49 -0.64
CA SER A 178 -6.41 -15.86 0.72
C SER A 178 -7.59 -15.02 1.23
N ASP A 179 -8.08 -15.36 2.42
CA ASP A 179 -9.11 -14.59 3.11
C ASP A 179 -8.54 -13.28 3.67
N TRP A 180 -8.78 -12.16 2.98
CA TRP A 180 -8.39 -10.81 3.40
C TRP A 180 -9.42 -10.14 4.33
N GLY A 181 -10.57 -10.79 4.55
CA GLY A 181 -11.61 -10.38 5.49
C GLY A 181 -11.42 -10.94 6.88
N VAL A 182 -10.37 -11.74 7.10
CA VAL A 182 -9.99 -12.26 8.41
C VAL A 182 -9.50 -11.13 9.33
N TYR A 183 -9.90 -11.22 10.60
CA TYR A 183 -9.53 -10.22 11.60
C TYR A 183 -8.04 -10.24 11.93
N ASP A 184 -7.47 -11.42 12.13
CA ASP A 184 -6.04 -11.59 12.38
C ASP A 184 -5.32 -11.94 11.08
N LEU A 185 -4.84 -10.91 10.38
CA LEU A 185 -4.05 -11.10 9.16
C LEU A 185 -2.77 -11.89 9.48
N SER A 186 -2.44 -12.84 8.59
CA SER A 186 -1.21 -13.61 8.72
C SER A 186 0.03 -12.74 8.49
N HIS A 187 1.17 -13.17 9.02
CA HIS A 187 2.45 -12.55 8.73
C HIS A 187 2.76 -12.47 7.23
N GLU A 188 2.32 -13.45 6.44
CA GLU A 188 2.50 -13.47 4.99
C GLU A 188 1.63 -12.41 4.30
N GLN A 189 0.37 -12.27 4.72
CA GLN A 189 -0.53 -11.21 4.23
C GLN A 189 0.04 -9.82 4.55
N ILE A 190 0.47 -9.59 5.78
CA ILE A 190 1.04 -8.31 6.23
C ILE A 190 2.32 -8.00 5.46
N LEU A 191 3.22 -8.97 5.30
CA LEU A 191 4.46 -8.82 4.56
C LEU A 191 4.17 -8.48 3.09
N GLN A 192 3.31 -9.25 2.42
CA GLN A 192 2.98 -9.02 1.02
C GLN A 192 2.37 -7.64 0.80
N ALA A 193 1.33 -7.30 1.56
CA ALA A 193 0.58 -6.06 1.39
C ALA A 193 1.42 -4.81 1.72
N SER A 194 2.30 -4.91 2.73
CA SER A 194 3.20 -3.80 3.08
C SER A 194 4.35 -3.63 2.09
N VAL A 195 4.89 -4.71 1.52
CA VAL A 195 5.95 -4.67 0.51
C VAL A 195 5.43 -4.13 -0.82
N ASP A 196 4.24 -4.55 -1.24
CA ASP A 196 3.55 -4.04 -2.43
C ASP A 196 3.42 -2.51 -2.38
N ALA A 197 2.80 -1.99 -1.32
CA ALA A 197 2.65 -0.54 -1.13
C ALA A 197 4.00 0.18 -0.97
N TYR A 198 4.99 -0.43 -0.29
CA TYR A 198 6.31 0.19 -0.15
C TYR A 198 7.07 0.32 -1.46
N VAL A 199 7.08 -0.73 -2.29
CA VAL A 199 7.72 -0.71 -3.61
C VAL A 199 7.08 0.37 -4.48
N CYS A 200 5.73 0.43 -4.52
CA CYS A 200 5.01 1.45 -5.27
C CYS A 200 5.35 2.88 -4.79
N CYS A 201 5.41 3.11 -3.47
CA CYS A 201 5.82 4.40 -2.91
C CYS A 201 7.25 4.75 -3.32
N LYS A 202 8.19 3.81 -3.19
CA LYS A 202 9.61 4.06 -3.43
C LYS A 202 9.91 4.30 -4.90
N LEU A 203 9.34 3.49 -5.81
CA LEU A 203 9.49 3.67 -7.25
C LEU A 203 8.76 4.93 -7.71
N GLY A 204 7.56 5.22 -7.20
CA GLY A 204 6.85 6.45 -7.52
C GLY A 204 7.63 7.71 -7.14
N VAL A 205 8.42 7.65 -6.06
CA VAL A 205 9.34 8.75 -5.69
C VAL A 205 10.55 8.82 -6.62
N TRP A 206 11.09 7.67 -7.04
CA TRP A 206 12.24 7.60 -7.93
C TRP A 206 11.89 8.18 -9.30
N GLU A 207 10.78 7.73 -9.88
CA GLU A 207 10.27 8.18 -11.19
C GLU A 207 9.61 9.56 -11.16
N SER A 208 9.62 10.24 -10.00
CA SER A 208 9.06 11.60 -9.85
C SER A 208 7.62 11.72 -10.34
N LEU A 209 6.76 10.73 -10.01
CA LEU A 209 5.38 10.64 -10.51
C LEU A 209 4.44 11.76 -10.04
N TRP A 210 4.94 12.72 -9.27
CA TRP A 210 4.22 13.97 -8.99
C TRP A 210 4.30 14.97 -10.15
N GLU A 211 5.04 14.68 -11.23
CA GLU A 211 5.23 15.55 -12.39
C GLU A 211 4.45 15.09 -13.63
N VAL A 212 3.73 13.96 -13.55
CA VAL A 212 3.02 13.33 -14.67
C VAL A 212 1.59 13.79 -14.86
#